data_AF-A2ZS84-F1
#
_entry.id   AF-A2ZS84-F1
#
_cell.length_a   1.000
_cell.length_b   1.000
_cell.length_c   1.000
_cell.angle_alpha   90.00
_cell.angle_beta   90.00
_cell.angle_gamma   90.00
#
_symmetry.space_group_name_H-M   'P 1'
#
loop_
_entity.id
_entity.type
_entity.pdbx_description
1 polymer ?
#
loop_
_entity_poly.entity_id
_entity_poly.type
_entity_poly.pdbx_seq_one_letter_code
_entity_poly.pdbx_strand_id
1 'polypeptide(L)'
;MEDLYSIHPGISRVGGAASEASGVGVVVGGGGGSSSSDLTELMKAQIAGHPRYPTLLSAYIECRKVGAPPEVASLLKEIGRERRAGGGGGGAGQIGVDPELDEFMEAYCRVLVRYKEELSRPFDEAASFLSSIQTQLSNLCSGATSPPATTATHSGNQHIHYICMHTWQ
;
A
#
# COMPACT_ATOMS: atom_id res chain seq x y z
N MET A 1 -8.87 10.97 20.62
CA MET A 1 -7.45 10.68 20.35
C MET A 1 -7.15 11.11 18.92
N GLU A 2 -7.37 12.38 18.62
CA GLU A 2 -7.30 12.95 17.26
C GLU A 2 -7.05 14.47 17.38
N ASP A 3 -5.87 14.89 17.85
CA ASP A 3 -5.51 16.32 17.92
C ASP A 3 -3.99 16.53 17.73
N LEU A 4 -3.35 15.81 16.79
CA LEU A 4 -1.90 15.94 16.57
C LEU A 4 -1.48 16.37 15.15
N TYR A 5 -2.39 16.91 14.35
CA TYR A 5 -2.07 17.43 13.01
C TYR A 5 -2.63 18.84 12.74
N SER A 6 -2.35 19.76 13.65
CA SER A 6 -2.52 21.20 13.41
C SER A 6 -1.15 21.90 13.42
N ILE A 7 -0.38 21.75 12.34
CA ILE A 7 0.76 22.63 12.05
C ILE A 7 0.19 23.91 11.44
N HIS A 8 0.15 24.96 12.26
CA HIS A 8 -0.22 26.31 11.83
C HIS A 8 0.99 26.96 11.11
N PRO A 9 0.86 27.41 9.86
CA PRO A 9 1.92 28.18 9.19
C PRO A 9 2.06 29.56 9.86
N GLY A 10 3.30 29.92 10.17
CA GLY A 10 3.66 31.06 11.00
C GLY A 10 3.31 32.44 10.41
N ILE A 11 2.92 33.34 11.31
CA ILE A 11 3.13 34.78 11.16
C ILE A 11 3.83 35.24 12.45
N SER A 12 5.17 35.19 12.45
CA SER A 12 5.95 35.74 13.55
C SER A 12 5.93 37.26 13.46
N ARG A 13 5.35 37.91 14.47
CA ARG A 13 5.29 39.36 14.62
C ARG A 13 6.70 39.93 14.79
N VAL A 14 6.94 41.04 14.11
CA VAL A 14 8.12 41.90 14.22
C VAL A 14 8.28 42.42 15.65
N GLY A 15 9.52 42.43 16.14
CA GLY A 15 9.92 43.07 17.40
C GLY A 15 11.44 42.99 17.55
N GLY A 16 12.14 44.09 17.28
CA GLY A 16 13.60 44.16 17.30
C GLY A 16 14.21 44.61 18.63
N ALA A 17 15.53 44.53 18.73
CA ALA A 17 16.42 45.48 19.40
C ALA A 17 17.89 45.14 19.06
N ALA A 18 18.68 46.17 18.80
CA ALA A 18 20.08 46.12 18.39
C ALA A 18 21.05 45.82 19.55
N SER A 19 22.15 45.13 19.25
CA SER A 19 23.46 45.44 19.85
C SER A 19 24.59 44.74 19.11
N GLU A 20 25.66 45.51 18.91
CA GLU A 20 26.84 45.25 18.10
C GLU A 20 27.97 44.78 19.01
N ALA A 21 28.79 43.81 18.58
CA ALA A 21 30.19 43.73 18.94
C ALA A 21 30.98 42.83 17.99
N SER A 22 32.10 43.38 17.55
CA SER A 22 33.12 42.84 16.63
C SER A 22 34.00 41.79 17.30
N GLY A 23 34.47 40.80 16.52
CA GLY A 23 35.49 39.84 16.95
C GLY A 23 35.91 38.89 15.82
N VAL A 24 37.14 39.06 15.36
CA VAL A 24 37.78 38.37 14.22
C VAL A 24 38.17 36.92 14.58
N GLY A 25 37.71 35.97 13.74
CA GLY A 25 38.45 34.84 13.17
C GLY A 25 39.25 33.87 14.04
N VAL A 26 38.70 32.66 14.23
CA VAL A 26 39.42 31.39 14.03
C VAL A 26 38.41 30.37 13.45
N VAL A 27 38.56 29.99 12.19
CA VAL A 27 37.95 28.77 11.64
C VAL A 27 39.04 27.71 11.54
N VAL A 28 39.11 26.84 12.55
CA VAL A 28 39.89 25.60 12.46
C VAL A 28 38.96 24.45 12.81
N GLY A 29 38.73 23.60 11.81
CA GLY A 29 38.21 22.25 11.98
C GLY A 29 36.71 22.16 12.20
N GLY A 30 35.93 22.36 11.14
CA GLY A 30 34.56 21.82 11.06
C GLY A 30 34.60 20.30 11.09
N GLY A 31 34.69 19.72 12.29
CA GLY A 31 34.36 18.33 12.54
C GLY A 31 32.87 18.16 12.36
N GLY A 32 32.46 17.83 11.14
CA GLY A 32 31.08 17.54 10.79
C GLY A 32 30.59 16.36 11.62
N GLY A 33 29.86 16.65 12.71
CA GLY A 33 28.98 15.66 13.30
C GLY A 33 27.93 15.33 12.26
N SER A 34 28.07 14.19 11.58
CA SER A 34 27.02 13.65 10.72
C SER A 34 25.77 13.55 11.57
N SER A 35 24.75 14.32 11.23
CA SER A 35 23.48 14.23 11.92
C SER A 35 22.84 12.89 11.55
N SER A 36 22.00 12.34 12.42
CA SER A 36 21.26 11.08 12.14
C SER A 36 20.46 11.14 10.82
N SER A 37 20.04 12.34 10.42
CA SER A 37 19.38 12.60 9.14
C SER A 37 20.29 12.33 7.94
N ASP A 38 21.57 12.71 8.01
CA ASP A 38 22.52 12.55 6.89
C ASP A 38 22.82 11.09 6.62
N LEU A 39 22.94 10.27 7.68
CA LEU A 39 23.11 8.82 7.56
C LEU A 39 21.87 8.18 6.92
N THR A 40 20.68 8.61 7.30
CA THR A 40 19.42 8.10 6.74
C THR A 40 19.32 8.38 5.24
N GLU A 41 19.66 9.59 4.81
CA GLU A 41 19.67 9.94 3.38
C GLU A 41 20.75 9.17 2.60
N LEU A 42 21.91 8.93 3.20
CA LEU A 42 22.96 8.09 2.61
C LEU A 42 22.47 6.65 2.41
N MET A 43 21.82 6.05 3.41
CA MET A 43 21.25 4.69 3.30
C MET A 43 20.17 4.63 2.21
N LYS A 44 19.28 5.63 2.14
CA LYS A 44 18.27 5.73 1.07
C LYS A 44 18.91 5.82 -0.31
N ALA A 45 19.99 6.60 -0.45
CA ALA A 45 20.72 6.71 -1.70
C ALA A 45 21.38 5.39 -2.11
N GLN A 46 21.96 4.66 -1.16
CA GLN A 46 22.51 3.31 -1.40
C GLN A 46 21.42 2.32 -1.85
N ILE A 47 20.28 2.30 -1.18
CA ILE A 47 19.14 1.45 -1.55
C ILE A 47 18.61 1.82 -2.93
N ALA A 48 18.43 3.11 -3.21
CA ALA A 48 17.89 3.60 -4.49
C ALA A 48 18.85 3.35 -5.67
N GLY A 49 20.16 3.39 -5.43
CA GLY A 49 21.19 3.10 -6.43
C GLY A 49 21.47 1.60 -6.65
N HIS A 50 20.80 0.71 -5.91
CA HIS A 50 21.11 -0.72 -5.93
C HIS A 50 20.51 -1.43 -7.16
N PRO A 51 21.21 -2.38 -7.80
CA PRO A 51 20.70 -3.12 -8.98
C PRO A 51 19.39 -3.87 -8.74
N ARG A 52 19.13 -4.27 -7.49
CA ARG A 52 17.89 -4.96 -7.09
C ARG A 52 16.74 -4.01 -6.73
N TYR A 53 16.97 -2.70 -6.67
CA TYR A 53 15.94 -1.72 -6.33
C TYR A 53 14.67 -1.82 -7.20
N PRO A 54 14.75 -2.02 -8.54
CA PRO A 54 13.56 -2.19 -9.36
C PRO A 54 12.71 -3.41 -8.95
N THR A 55 13.37 -4.53 -8.63
CA THR A 55 12.69 -5.75 -8.14
C THR A 55 12.03 -5.52 -6.80
N LEU A 56 12.75 -4.86 -5.88
CA LEU A 56 12.23 -4.53 -4.57
C LEU A 56 10.99 -3.63 -4.65
N LEU A 57 11.08 -2.56 -5.45
CA LEU A 57 9.97 -1.65 -5.68
C LEU A 57 8.77 -2.35 -6.31
N SER A 58 9.01 -3.25 -7.26
CA SER A 58 7.94 -4.06 -7.87
C SER A 58 7.24 -4.92 -6.82
N ALA A 59 7.98 -5.62 -5.96
CA ALA A 59 7.40 -6.43 -4.89
C ALA A 59 6.57 -5.57 -3.93
N TYR A 60 7.07 -4.39 -3.56
CA TYR A 60 6.36 -3.45 -2.70
C TYR A 60 5.05 -2.96 -3.32
N ILE A 61 5.08 -2.58 -4.61
CA ILE A 61 3.88 -2.15 -5.34
C ILE A 61 2.84 -3.28 -5.39
N GLU A 62 3.27 -4.51 -5.64
CA GLU A 62 2.37 -5.66 -5.67
C GLU A 62 1.74 -5.95 -4.30
N CYS A 63 2.47 -5.78 -3.19
CA CYS A 63 1.88 -5.83 -1.85
C CYS A 63 0.82 -4.74 -1.65
N ARG A 64 1.15 -3.50 -2.02
CA ARG A 64 0.28 -2.34 -1.83
C ARG A 64 -1.01 -2.39 -2.64
N LYS A 65 -1.03 -3.19 -3.72
CA LYS A 65 -2.23 -3.41 -4.54
C LYS A 65 -3.23 -4.36 -3.91
N VAL A 66 -2.83 -5.19 -2.95
CA VAL A 66 -3.75 -6.15 -2.31
C VAL A 66 -4.82 -5.37 -1.53
N GLY A 67 -6.09 -5.59 -1.88
CA GLY A 67 -7.24 -4.88 -1.29
C GLY A 67 -7.38 -3.41 -1.67
N ALA A 68 -6.52 -2.88 -2.56
CA ALA A 68 -6.61 -1.50 -3.01
C ALA A 68 -7.80 -1.28 -3.96
N PRO A 69 -8.48 -0.13 -3.90
CA PRO A 69 -9.45 0.26 -4.93
C PRO A 69 -8.83 0.27 -6.34
N PRO A 70 -9.62 0.04 -7.40
CA PRO A 70 -9.11 -0.01 -8.78
C PRO A 70 -8.32 1.23 -9.20
N GLU A 71 -8.73 2.41 -8.74
CA GLU A 71 -8.08 3.70 -9.03
C GLU A 71 -6.68 3.74 -8.42
N VAL A 72 -6.55 3.30 -7.17
CA VAL A 72 -5.28 3.23 -6.44
C VAL A 72 -4.36 2.17 -7.05
N ALA A 73 -4.90 1.00 -7.39
CA ALA A 73 -4.12 -0.06 -8.04
C ALA A 73 -3.58 0.37 -9.41
N SER A 74 -4.37 1.14 -10.17
CA SER A 74 -3.95 1.74 -11.44
C SER A 74 -2.84 2.77 -11.27
N LEU A 75 -2.99 3.68 -10.28
CA LEU A 75 -1.96 4.66 -9.95
C LEU A 75 -0.63 3.98 -9.55
N LEU A 76 -0.69 2.96 -8.70
CA LEU A 76 0.48 2.18 -8.29
C LEU A 76 1.16 1.49 -9.48
N LYS A 77 0.38 0.99 -10.43
CA LYS A 77 0.90 0.40 -11.68
C LYS A 77 1.63 1.44 -12.54
N GLU A 78 1.11 2.66 -12.62
CA GLU A 78 1.74 3.75 -13.36
C GLU A 78 3.06 4.17 -12.74
N ILE A 79 3.10 4.34 -11.41
CA ILE A 79 4.32 4.65 -10.67
C ILE A 79 5.40 3.59 -10.93
N GLY A 80 5.03 2.30 -10.93
CA GLY A 80 5.96 1.21 -11.25
C GLY A 80 6.51 1.27 -12.68
N ARG A 81 5.69 1.70 -13.65
CA ARG A 81 6.09 1.86 -15.05
C ARG A 81 7.05 3.04 -15.25
N GLU A 82 6.73 4.20 -14.68
CA GLU A 82 7.56 5.40 -14.75
C GLU A 82 8.97 5.15 -14.19
N ARG A 83 9.06 4.46 -13.06
CA ARG A 83 10.34 4.12 -12.43
C ARG A 83 11.16 3.09 -13.20
N ARG A 84 10.50 2.16 -13.89
CA ARG A 84 11.18 1.22 -14.81
C ARG A 84 11.70 1.92 -16.07
N ALA A 85 10.99 2.93 -16.56
CA ALA A 85 11.38 3.70 -17.74
C ALA A 85 12.50 4.73 -17.45
N GLY A 86 12.52 5.32 -16.25
CA GLY A 86 13.53 6.30 -15.84
C GLY A 86 14.82 5.70 -15.25
N GLY A 87 14.87 4.41 -14.96
CA GLY A 87 15.99 3.74 -14.25
C GLY A 87 17.22 3.40 -15.10
N GLY A 88 17.35 3.96 -16.31
CA GLY A 88 18.41 3.60 -17.26
C GLY A 88 19.77 4.29 -17.06
N GLY A 89 19.91 5.21 -16.11
CA GLY A 89 21.17 5.94 -15.92
C GLY A 89 21.37 6.46 -14.51
N GLY A 90 22.38 5.93 -13.82
CA GLY A 90 22.93 6.55 -12.61
C GLY A 90 23.03 5.61 -11.42
N GLY A 91 23.99 4.70 -11.46
CA GLY A 91 24.37 3.88 -10.32
C GLY A 91 25.02 2.60 -10.77
N ALA A 92 26.33 2.60 -10.95
CA ALA A 92 27.12 1.39 -11.12
C ALA A 92 27.21 0.62 -9.79
N GLY A 93 26.08 0.33 -9.15
CA GLY A 93 26.02 -0.64 -8.08
C GLY A 93 26.34 -1.99 -8.70
N GLN A 94 27.39 -2.64 -8.23
CA GLN A 94 27.69 -4.01 -8.60
C GLN A 94 27.21 -4.89 -7.46
N ILE A 95 26.51 -5.96 -7.80
CA ILE A 95 26.19 -7.01 -6.83
C ILE A 95 27.52 -7.53 -6.28
N GLY A 96 27.64 -7.61 -4.95
CA GLY A 96 28.83 -8.07 -4.23
C GLY A 96 29.76 -6.97 -3.72
N VAL A 97 29.48 -5.69 -3.97
CA VAL A 97 30.24 -4.57 -3.37
C VAL A 97 29.93 -4.41 -1.88
N ASP A 98 28.68 -4.66 -1.51
CA ASP A 98 28.21 -4.62 -0.14
C ASP A 98 27.31 -5.85 0.09
N PRO A 99 27.88 -6.96 0.58
CA PRO A 99 27.15 -8.21 0.75
C PRO A 99 26.01 -8.12 1.79
N GLU A 100 26.13 -7.22 2.76
CA GLU A 100 25.08 -6.97 3.74
C GLU A 100 23.88 -6.27 3.09
N LEU A 101 24.15 -5.26 2.25
CA LEU A 101 23.10 -4.62 1.46
C LEU A 101 22.47 -5.58 0.44
N ASP A 102 23.27 -6.43 -0.21
CA ASP A 102 22.77 -7.45 -1.14
C ASP A 102 21.79 -8.40 -0.44
N GLU A 103 22.18 -8.92 0.72
CA GLU A 103 21.35 -9.81 1.53
C GLU A 103 20.08 -9.09 2.01
N PHE A 104 20.20 -7.86 2.49
CA PHE A 104 19.05 -7.04 2.88
C PHE A 104 18.06 -6.87 1.71
N MET A 105 18.54 -6.48 0.54
CA MET A 105 17.70 -6.25 -0.64
C MET A 105 16.96 -7.53 -1.04
N GLU A 106 17.63 -8.68 -0.98
CA GLU A 106 17.01 -9.97 -1.29
C GLU A 106 16.03 -10.44 -0.21
N ALA A 107 16.42 -10.36 1.06
CA ALA A 107 15.60 -10.75 2.18
C ALA A 107 14.30 -9.91 2.24
N TYR A 108 14.41 -8.60 2.01
CA TYR A 108 13.26 -7.72 2.03
C TYR A 108 12.31 -7.98 0.85
N CYS A 109 12.83 -8.31 -0.34
CA CYS A 109 12.01 -8.80 -1.44
C CYS A 109 11.22 -10.06 -1.05
N ARG A 110 11.87 -11.05 -0.42
CA ARG A 110 11.20 -12.29 0.03
C ARG A 110 10.11 -12.01 1.05
N VAL A 111 10.37 -11.12 2.02
CA VAL A 111 9.39 -10.71 3.03
C VAL A 111 8.18 -10.07 2.36
N LEU A 112 8.38 -9.18 1.40
CA LEU A 112 7.27 -8.55 0.66
C LEU A 112 6.44 -9.59 -0.10
N VAL A 113 7.07 -10.51 -0.84
CA VAL A 113 6.33 -11.56 -1.56
C VAL A 113 5.47 -12.39 -0.62
N ARG A 114 6.04 -12.86 0.50
CA ARG A 114 5.29 -13.60 1.51
C ARG A 114 4.16 -12.76 2.11
N TYR A 115 4.42 -11.50 2.42
CA TYR A 115 3.43 -10.60 2.97
C TYR A 115 2.26 -10.38 2.01
N LYS A 116 2.52 -10.27 0.70
CA LYS A 116 1.46 -10.22 -0.33
C LYS A 116 0.57 -11.47 -0.28
N GLU A 117 1.15 -12.66 -0.18
CA GLU A 117 0.41 -13.93 -0.12
C GLU A 117 -0.47 -13.98 1.14
N GLU A 118 0.11 -13.64 2.29
CA GLU A 118 -0.60 -13.57 3.56
C GLU A 118 -1.73 -12.52 3.55
N LEU A 119 -1.51 -11.37 2.91
CA LEU A 119 -2.54 -10.35 2.72
C LEU A 119 -3.64 -10.77 1.74
N SER A 120 -3.32 -11.55 0.70
CA SER A 120 -4.29 -11.94 -0.34
C SER A 120 -5.25 -13.02 0.18
N ARG A 121 -4.73 -13.92 1.03
CA ARG A 121 -5.47 -15.04 1.61
C ARG A 121 -6.86 -14.68 2.18
N PRO A 122 -7.03 -13.69 3.08
CA PRO A 122 -8.35 -13.36 3.62
C PRO A 122 -9.33 -12.86 2.55
N PHE A 123 -8.88 -12.20 1.48
CA PHE A 123 -9.75 -11.78 0.38
C PHE A 123 -10.23 -12.98 -0.43
N ASP A 124 -9.32 -13.91 -0.73
CA ASP A 124 -9.64 -15.12 -1.48
C ASP A 124 -10.58 -16.03 -0.67
N GLU A 125 -10.33 -16.19 0.63
CA GLU A 125 -11.20 -16.94 1.54
C GLU A 125 -12.59 -16.32 1.63
N ALA A 126 -12.70 -14.99 1.75
CA ALA A 126 -13.98 -14.29 1.76
C ALA A 126 -14.73 -14.40 0.42
N ALA A 127 -14.03 -14.24 -0.71
CA ALA A 127 -14.62 -14.37 -2.04
C ALA A 127 -15.17 -15.78 -2.27
N SER A 128 -14.42 -16.80 -1.84
CA SER A 128 -14.85 -18.20 -1.89
C SER A 128 -16.08 -18.45 -1.00
N PHE A 129 -16.06 -17.94 0.24
CA PHE A 129 -17.19 -18.04 1.16
C PHE A 129 -18.45 -17.40 0.59
N LEU A 130 -18.36 -16.17 0.07
CA LEU A 130 -19.49 -15.46 -0.53
C LEU A 130 -20.03 -16.19 -1.77
N SER A 131 -19.14 -16.72 -2.62
CA SER A 131 -19.53 -17.49 -3.81
C SER A 131 -20.27 -18.78 -3.42
N SER A 132 -19.85 -19.44 -2.34
CA SER A 132 -20.53 -20.62 -1.79
C SER A 132 -21.94 -20.27 -1.29
N ILE A 133 -22.08 -19.19 -0.51
CA ILE A 133 -23.39 -18.72 -0.03
C ILE A 133 -24.30 -18.33 -1.20
N GLN A 134 -23.78 -17.60 -2.19
CA GLN A 134 -24.51 -17.22 -3.39
C GLN A 134 -25.06 -18.44 -4.13
N THR A 135 -24.25 -19.50 -4.27
CA THR A 135 -24.66 -20.76 -4.91
C THR A 135 -25.77 -21.48 -4.12
N GLN A 136 -25.67 -21.51 -2.79
CA GLN A 136 -26.71 -22.11 -1.95
C GLN A 136 -28.04 -21.36 -2.08
N LEU A 137 -28.00 -20.03 -2.08
CA LEU A 137 -29.18 -19.18 -2.27
C LEU A 137 -29.80 -19.36 -3.67
N SER A 138 -28.99 -19.41 -4.74
CA SER A 138 -29.52 -19.59 -6.10
C SER A 138 -30.23 -20.92 -6.30
N ASN A 139 -29.75 -21.99 -5.65
CA ASN A 139 -30.36 -23.31 -5.71
C ASN A 139 -31.73 -23.35 -5.02
N LEU A 140 -31.88 -22.66 -3.88
CA LEU A 140 -33.16 -22.52 -3.19
C LEU A 140 -34.20 -21.79 -4.05
N CYS A 141 -33.78 -20.70 -4.69
CA CYS A 141 -34.65 -19.94 -5.60
C CYS A 141 -35.05 -20.74 -6.84
N SER A 142 -34.13 -21.53 -7.41
CA SER A 142 -34.40 -22.34 -8.60
C SER A 142 -35.34 -23.51 -8.32
N GLY A 143 -35.22 -24.15 -7.15
CA GLY A 143 -36.09 -25.27 -6.75
C GLY A 143 -37.56 -24.88 -6.49
N ALA A 144 -37.83 -23.59 -6.25
CA ALA A 144 -39.18 -23.09 -5.96
C ALA A 144 -40.05 -22.85 -7.21
N THR A 145 -39.51 -23.03 -8.43
CA THR A 145 -40.22 -22.73 -9.69
C THR A 145 -40.89 -23.93 -10.37
N SER A 146 -40.96 -25.11 -9.73
CA SER A 146 -41.83 -26.18 -10.26
C SER A 146 -43.30 -25.77 -10.11
N PRO A 147 -44.09 -25.67 -11.20
CA PRO A 147 -45.51 -25.36 -11.09
C PRO A 147 -46.18 -26.46 -10.26
N PRO A 148 -47.02 -26.12 -9.27
CA PRO A 148 -47.80 -27.13 -8.58
C PRO A 148 -48.74 -27.77 -9.61
N ALA A 149 -48.64 -29.08 -9.76
CA ALA A 149 -49.77 -29.86 -10.24
C ALA A 149 -50.94 -29.50 -9.31
N THR A 150 -51.93 -28.83 -9.90
CA THR A 150 -53.23 -28.42 -9.35
C THR A 150 -53.64 -29.14 -8.07
N THR A 151 -53.49 -28.47 -6.92
CA THR A 151 -54.54 -28.40 -5.88
C THR A 151 -54.27 -27.17 -5.01
N ALA A 152 -55.30 -26.33 -4.85
CA ALA A 152 -55.26 -25.00 -4.28
C ALA A 152 -54.77 -24.93 -2.83
N THR A 153 -53.81 -24.05 -2.53
CA THR A 153 -53.69 -23.25 -1.29
C THR A 153 -52.70 -22.11 -1.57
N HIS A 154 -53.20 -20.87 -1.69
CA HIS A 154 -52.57 -19.74 -2.40
C HIS A 154 -51.81 -18.72 -1.52
N SER A 155 -51.57 -18.97 -0.22
CA SER A 155 -51.06 -17.89 0.66
C SER A 155 -49.53 -17.89 0.91
N GLY A 156 -48.87 -19.06 0.96
CA GLY A 156 -47.47 -19.15 1.44
C GLY A 156 -46.40 -18.84 0.39
N ASN A 157 -46.62 -19.22 -0.88
CA ASN A 157 -45.55 -19.21 -1.88
C ASN A 157 -45.22 -17.81 -2.43
N GLN A 158 -46.17 -16.88 -2.43
CA GLN A 158 -45.92 -15.51 -2.90
C GLN A 158 -45.05 -14.70 -1.94
N HIS A 159 -45.13 -14.99 -0.64
CA HIS A 159 -44.37 -14.27 0.38
C HIS A 159 -42.87 -14.55 0.30
N ILE A 160 -42.49 -15.80 0.01
CA ILE A 160 -41.07 -16.19 -0.12
C ILE A 160 -40.43 -15.56 -1.37
N HIS A 161 -41.15 -15.53 -2.50
CA HIS A 161 -40.65 -14.90 -3.72
C HIS A 161 -40.48 -13.38 -3.55
N TYR A 162 -41.39 -12.72 -2.83
CA TYR A 162 -41.30 -11.30 -2.51
C TYR A 162 -40.10 -10.97 -1.62
N ILE A 163 -39.83 -11.78 -0.58
CA ILE A 163 -38.67 -11.58 0.31
C ILE A 163 -37.36 -11.73 -0.44
N CYS A 164 -37.23 -12.74 -1.29
CA CYS A 164 -36.03 -12.96 -2.10
C CYS A 164 -35.73 -11.81 -3.06
N MET A 165 -36.75 -11.23 -3.71
CA MET A 165 -36.55 -10.08 -4.62
C MET A 165 -36.23 -8.77 -3.88
N HIS A 166 -36.80 -8.52 -2.70
CA HIS A 166 -36.68 -7.22 -2.03
C HIS A 166 -35.51 -7.11 -1.03
N THR A 167 -34.88 -8.21 -0.65
CA THR A 167 -33.78 -8.20 0.34
C THR A 167 -32.40 -8.08 -0.33
N TRP A 168 -32.32 -8.20 -1.66
CA TRP A 168 -31.08 -8.06 -2.44
C TRP A 168 -31.18 -6.89 -3.44
N GLN A 169 -31.13 -5.67 -2.92
CA GLN A 169 -30.89 -4.45 -3.69
C GLN A 169 -29.86 -3.55 -2.98
#